data_AF-A0A534I186-F1
#
_entry.id   AF-A0A534I186-F1
#
_cell.length_a   1.000
_cell.length_b   1.000
_cell.length_c   1.000
_cell.angle_alpha   90.00
_cell.angle_beta   90.00
_cell.angle_gamma   90.00
#
_symmetry.space_group_name_H-M   'P 1'
#
loop_
_entity.id
_entity.type
_entity.pdbx_description
1 polymer ?
#
loop_
_entity_poly.entity_id
_entity_poly.type
_entity_poly.pdbx_seq_one_letter_code
_entity_poly.pdbx_strand_id
1 'polypeptide(L)'
;MGFLLAKILFLLALAAACGALFGYWWFRRHYEDVTLEYARSRDDWASWRRGFEARLAARPEVDLQPLREQLAAVDEAVRSIDVPIPERVDLASVHARLDEIETRIGDIRLPAPSDLGPTEQRLTAIEHALLPVQTRLDELESAVRAFRVAPSQTVDLGPVLERLGTLQSRLENPPAPKAAVRAGSRNLLTHPGHGKPDDLTQIKGVPKVLVRRLHRVGVFYFWQIAEWSAEDVRYVDRKLAAYKGRIERDAWVSQANELAATPSAAPRPTEH
;
A
#
# COMPACT_ATOMS: atom_id res chain seq x y z
N MET A 1 37.95 53.54 8.51
CA MET A 1 37.81 52.09 8.77
C MET A 1 36.74 51.77 9.82
N GLY A 2 36.77 52.34 11.04
CA GLY A 2 35.84 51.97 12.13
C GLY A 2 34.33 52.19 11.87
N PHE A 3 33.96 53.27 11.19
CA PHE A 3 32.54 53.57 10.89
C PHE A 3 31.87 52.53 9.97
N LEU A 4 32.64 52.00 9.00
CA LEU A 4 32.17 50.99 8.05
C LEU A 4 31.97 49.64 8.75
N LEU A 5 32.87 49.29 9.68
CA LEU A 5 32.78 48.07 10.48
C LEU A 5 31.55 48.09 11.40
N ALA A 6 31.28 49.22 12.07
CA ALA A 6 30.11 49.39 12.93
C ALA A 6 28.80 49.26 12.16
N LYS A 7 28.74 49.80 10.93
CA LYS A 7 27.56 49.71 10.06
C LYS A 7 27.29 48.28 9.58
N ILE A 8 28.34 47.52 9.26
CA ILE A 8 28.21 46.10 8.88
C ILE A 8 27.71 45.28 10.07
N LEU A 9 28.28 45.47 11.26
CA LEU A 9 27.85 44.77 12.47
C LEU A 9 26.38 45.07 12.82
N PHE A 10 25.95 46.33 12.67
CA PHE A 10 24.56 46.72 12.88
C PHE A 10 23.62 46.04 11.88
N LEU A 11 23.98 46.00 10.59
CA LEU A 11 23.17 45.33 9.57
C LEU A 11 23.09 43.81 9.78
N LEU A 12 24.17 43.18 10.25
CA LEU A 12 24.17 41.76 10.61
C LEU A 12 23.24 41.47 11.80
N ALA A 13 23.30 42.31 12.84
CA ALA A 13 22.41 42.18 14.00
C ALA A 13 20.93 42.39 13.61
N LEU A 14 20.65 43.37 12.76
CA LEU A 14 19.29 43.63 12.26
C LEU A 14 18.77 42.47 11.41
N ALA A 15 19.59 41.92 10.52
CA ALA A 15 19.23 40.76 9.70
C ALA A 15 18.94 39.53 10.56
N ALA A 16 19.74 39.27 11.60
CA ALA A 16 19.52 38.18 12.54
C ALA A 16 18.20 38.35 13.30
N ALA A 17 17.89 39.55 13.77
CA ALA A 17 16.63 39.84 14.47
C ALA A 17 15.41 39.67 13.54
N CYS A 18 15.49 40.17 12.30
CA CYS A 18 14.45 39.97 11.30
C CYS A 18 14.26 38.49 10.94
N GLY A 19 15.35 37.73 10.83
CA GLY A 19 15.30 36.29 10.59
C GLY A 19 14.64 35.52 11.73
N ALA A 20 14.96 35.86 12.99
CA ALA A 20 14.34 35.25 14.16
C ALA A 20 12.84 35.58 14.25
N LEU A 21 12.45 36.83 14.01
CA LEU A 21 11.06 37.26 13.97
C LEU A 21 10.29 36.59 12.84
N PHE A 22 10.90 36.47 11.66
CA PHE A 22 10.30 35.80 10.51
C PHE A 22 10.15 34.30 10.77
N GLY A 23 11.16 33.63 11.31
CA GLY A 23 11.10 32.22 11.68
C GLY A 23 10.04 31.95 12.73
N TYR A 24 9.95 32.79 13.77
CA TYR A 24 8.91 32.69 14.80
C TYR A 24 7.51 32.91 14.22
N TRP A 25 7.33 33.96 13.40
CA TRP A 25 6.06 34.24 12.74
C TRP A 25 5.64 33.12 11.79
N TRP A 26 6.59 32.61 11.00
CA TRP A 26 6.39 31.50 10.06
C TRP A 26 5.98 30.24 10.80
N PHE A 27 6.74 29.86 11.84
CA PHE A 27 6.47 28.68 12.66
C PHE A 27 5.08 28.78 13.30
N ARG A 28 4.73 29.92 13.91
CA ARG A 28 3.42 30.12 14.52
C ARG A 28 2.25 30.06 13.52
N ARG A 29 2.46 30.44 12.26
CA ARG A 29 1.41 30.44 11.24
C ARG A 29 1.27 29.10 10.50
N HIS A 30 2.30 28.26 10.51
CA HIS A 30 2.34 27.00 9.76
C HIS A 30 2.41 25.75 10.64
N TYR A 31 2.32 25.89 11.97
CA TYR A 31 2.20 24.75 12.88
C TYR A 31 0.74 24.30 12.94
N GLU A 32 0.38 23.26 12.17
CA GLU A 32 -0.86 22.52 12.39
C GLU A 32 -0.64 21.53 13.53
N ASP A 33 -1.48 21.62 14.55
CA ASP A 33 -1.35 20.84 15.77
C ASP A 33 -1.83 19.40 15.55
N VAL A 34 -0.91 18.53 15.08
CA VAL A 34 -1.15 17.12 14.74
C VAL A 34 -1.72 16.32 15.93
N THR A 35 -1.56 16.82 17.16
CA THR A 35 -2.11 16.21 18.36
C THR A 35 -3.65 16.26 18.42
N LEU A 36 -4.27 17.33 17.89
CA LEU A 36 -5.73 17.47 17.84
C LEU A 36 -6.36 16.57 16.77
N GLU A 37 -5.64 16.34 15.67
CA GLU A 37 -6.09 15.45 14.60
C GLU A 37 -5.99 13.98 15.01
N TYR A 38 -4.94 13.61 15.76
CA TYR A 38 -4.84 12.28 16.37
C TYR A 38 -5.96 12.03 17.41
N ALA A 39 -6.30 13.02 18.23
CA ALA A 39 -7.38 12.91 19.20
C ALA A 39 -8.76 12.70 18.53
N ARG A 40 -9.07 13.46 17.47
CA ARG A 40 -10.31 13.26 16.68
C ARG A 40 -10.36 11.88 16.03
N SER A 41 -9.26 11.45 15.42
CA SER A 41 -9.15 10.13 14.79
C SER A 41 -9.38 8.99 15.79
N ARG A 42 -8.91 9.14 17.04
CA ARG A 42 -9.15 8.17 18.11
C ARG A 42 -10.62 8.08 18.51
N ASP A 43 -11.31 9.21 18.61
CA ASP A 43 -12.72 9.26 19.01
C ASP A 43 -13.65 8.75 17.89
N ASP A 44 -13.32 9.05 16.64
CA ASP A 44 -14.01 8.51 15.46
C ASP A 44 -13.93 6.97 15.43
N TRP A 45 -12.75 6.41 15.70
CA TRP A 45 -12.56 4.97 15.75
C TRP A 45 -13.34 4.30 16.90
N ALA A 46 -13.39 4.94 18.08
CA ALA A 46 -14.17 4.45 19.20
C ALA A 46 -15.68 4.45 18.91
N SER A 47 -16.19 5.45 18.19
CA SER A 47 -17.59 5.52 17.79
C SER A 47 -17.96 4.42 16.79
N TRP A 48 -17.09 4.19 15.80
CA TRP A 48 -17.26 3.13 14.81
C TRP A 48 -17.29 1.75 15.48
N ARG A 49 -16.36 1.48 16.40
CA ARG A 49 -16.27 0.22 17.14
C ARG A 49 -17.54 -0.06 17.94
N ARG A 50 -18.05 0.93 18.70
CA ARG A 50 -19.32 0.77 19.45
C ARG A 50 -20.49 0.43 18.54
N GLY A 51 -20.59 1.11 17.39
CA GLY A 51 -21.62 0.82 16.40
C GLY A 51 -21.50 -0.57 15.77
N PHE A 52 -20.27 -1.06 15.60
CA PHE A 52 -20.01 -2.41 15.12
C PHE A 52 -20.36 -3.48 16.15
N GLU A 53 -19.96 -3.29 17.41
CA GLU A 53 -20.28 -4.19 18.52
C GLU A 53 -21.79 -4.26 18.77
N ALA A 54 -22.50 -3.13 18.72
CA ALA A 54 -23.97 -3.12 18.79
C ALA A 54 -24.63 -3.92 17.67
N ARG A 55 -24.08 -3.86 16.45
CA ARG A 55 -24.54 -4.65 15.29
C ARG A 55 -24.24 -6.14 15.44
N LEU A 56 -23.14 -6.51 16.11
CA LEU A 56 -22.83 -7.90 16.42
C LEU A 56 -23.75 -8.45 17.50
N ALA A 57 -23.98 -7.68 18.56
CA ALA A 57 -24.88 -8.04 19.66
C ALA A 57 -26.35 -8.16 19.21
N ALA A 58 -26.75 -7.39 18.18
CA ALA A 58 -28.09 -7.46 17.60
C ALA A 58 -28.28 -8.60 16.57
N ARG A 59 -27.25 -9.42 16.30
CA ARG A 59 -27.43 -10.58 15.41
C ARG A 59 -28.26 -11.65 16.12
N PRO A 60 -29.30 -12.18 15.47
CA PRO A 60 -30.03 -13.32 16.03
C PRO A 60 -29.06 -14.51 16.17
N GLU A 61 -29.11 -15.17 17.33
CA GLU A 61 -28.34 -16.37 17.59
C GLU A 61 -28.72 -17.43 16.55
N VAL A 62 -27.73 -17.98 15.85
CA VAL A 62 -27.98 -18.93 14.76
C VAL A 62 -28.56 -20.20 15.37
N ASP A 63 -29.80 -20.52 15.04
CA ASP A 63 -30.44 -21.75 15.51
C ASP A 63 -29.80 -22.97 14.82
N LEU A 64 -29.08 -23.77 15.60
CA LEU A 64 -28.41 -24.99 15.17
C LEU A 64 -29.29 -26.23 15.32
N GLN A 65 -30.51 -26.10 15.84
CA GLN A 65 -31.46 -27.20 15.97
C GLN A 65 -31.72 -27.96 14.66
N PRO A 66 -31.97 -27.33 13.50
CA PRO A 66 -32.18 -28.05 12.25
C PRO A 66 -30.95 -28.87 11.81
N LEU A 67 -29.73 -28.39 12.10
CA LEU A 67 -28.49 -29.11 11.79
C LEU A 67 -28.33 -30.35 12.69
N ARG A 68 -28.73 -30.25 13.96
CA ARG A 68 -28.71 -31.38 14.90
C ARG A 68 -29.70 -32.47 14.50
N GLU A 69 -30.89 -32.07 14.05
CA GLU A 69 -31.91 -33.00 13.54
C GLU A 69 -31.42 -33.73 12.29
N GLN A 70 -30.76 -33.02 11.36
CA GLN A 70 -30.15 -33.64 10.18
C GLN A 70 -29.04 -34.64 10.54
N LEU A 71 -28.16 -34.30 11.49
CA LEU A 71 -27.11 -35.20 11.96
C LEU A 71 -27.69 -36.45 12.63
N ALA A 72 -28.74 -36.31 13.43
CA ALA A 72 -29.44 -37.44 14.04
C ALA A 72 -30.07 -38.36 12.98
N ALA A 73 -30.69 -37.79 11.94
CA ALA A 73 -31.26 -38.56 10.83
C ALA A 73 -30.19 -39.32 10.03
N VAL A 74 -29.02 -38.71 9.83
CA VAL A 74 -27.88 -39.36 9.16
C VAL A 74 -27.32 -40.50 10.02
N ASP A 75 -27.16 -40.30 11.34
CA ASP A 75 -26.66 -41.32 12.26
C ASP A 75 -27.59 -42.55 12.28
N GLU A 76 -28.91 -42.33 12.27
CA GLU A 76 -29.90 -43.39 12.18
C GLU A 76 -29.85 -44.13 10.83
N ALA A 77 -29.71 -43.37 9.72
CA ALA A 77 -29.55 -43.96 8.40
C ALA A 77 -28.29 -44.84 8.32
N VAL A 78 -27.18 -44.42 8.95
CA VAL A 78 -25.93 -45.20 9.00
C VAL A 78 -26.10 -46.45 9.85
N ARG A 79 -26.78 -46.39 11.00
CA ARG A 79 -27.08 -47.59 11.82
C ARG A 79 -27.94 -48.62 11.09
N SER A 80 -28.82 -48.18 10.19
CA SER A 80 -29.66 -49.08 9.40
C SER A 80 -28.91 -49.85 8.31
N ILE A 81 -27.64 -49.51 8.05
CA ILE A 81 -26.80 -50.23 7.09
C ILE A 81 -26.31 -51.51 7.75
N ASP A 82 -27.03 -52.60 7.54
CA ASP A 82 -26.62 -53.94 7.94
C ASP A 82 -25.53 -54.44 6.97
N VAL A 83 -24.27 -54.36 7.39
CA VAL A 83 -23.14 -54.93 6.65
C VAL A 83 -22.99 -56.38 7.11
N PRO A 84 -23.24 -57.39 6.27
CA PRO A 84 -23.12 -58.78 6.67
C PRO A 84 -21.66 -59.08 7.04
N ILE A 85 -21.40 -59.25 8.33
CA ILE A 85 -20.11 -59.71 8.85
C ILE A 85 -20.06 -61.22 8.56
N PRO A 86 -19.14 -61.71 7.70
CA PRO A 86 -19.05 -63.14 7.43
C PRO A 86 -18.74 -63.88 8.74
N GLU A 87 -19.58 -64.87 9.04
CA GLU A 87 -19.49 -65.71 10.22
C GLU A 87 -18.14 -66.46 10.22
N ARG A 88 -17.27 -66.12 11.19
CA ARG A 88 -15.99 -66.77 11.53
C ARG A 88 -15.11 -67.21 10.34
N VAL A 89 -14.13 -66.39 10.00
CA VAL A 89 -12.95 -66.86 9.25
C VAL A 89 -12.23 -67.93 10.06
N ASP A 90 -12.08 -69.13 9.51
CA ASP A 90 -11.37 -70.24 10.16
C ASP A 90 -9.86 -69.94 10.24
N LEU A 91 -9.38 -69.62 11.44
CA LEU A 91 -7.97 -69.32 11.71
C LEU A 91 -7.14 -70.58 12.00
N ALA A 92 -7.73 -71.79 11.98
CA ALA A 92 -7.01 -73.03 12.25
C ALA A 92 -5.84 -73.24 11.27
N SER A 93 -6.05 -72.89 10.00
CA SER A 93 -5.01 -72.93 8.97
C SER A 93 -3.83 -71.99 9.27
N VAL A 94 -4.08 -70.85 9.90
CA VAL A 94 -3.04 -69.86 10.19
C VAL A 94 -2.24 -70.28 11.41
N HIS A 95 -2.92 -70.83 12.43
CA HIS A 95 -2.27 -71.36 13.63
C HIS A 95 -1.36 -72.55 13.31
N ALA A 96 -1.81 -73.49 12.48
CA ALA A 96 -0.99 -74.64 12.06
C ALA A 96 0.31 -74.21 11.35
N ARG A 97 0.27 -73.13 10.57
CA ARG A 97 1.46 -72.58 9.89
C ARG A 97 2.43 -71.90 10.86
N LEU A 98 1.92 -71.28 11.93
CA LEU A 98 2.73 -70.64 12.96
C LEU A 98 3.50 -71.68 13.78
N ASP A 99 2.84 -72.78 14.16
CA ASP A 99 3.48 -73.88 14.91
C ASP A 99 4.59 -74.55 14.08
N GLU A 100 4.39 -74.70 12.77
CA GLU A 100 5.40 -75.24 11.86
C GLU A 100 6.63 -74.31 11.77
N ILE A 101 6.41 -72.99 11.76
CA ILE A 101 7.49 -72.00 11.75
C ILE A 101 8.27 -72.02 13.06
N GLU A 102 7.58 -72.10 14.20
CA GLU A 102 8.20 -72.11 15.52
C GLU A 102 9.09 -73.35 15.71
N THR A 103 8.60 -74.52 15.29
CA THR A 103 9.37 -75.77 15.31
C THR A 103 10.62 -75.66 14.42
N ARG A 104 10.48 -75.07 13.23
CA ARG A 104 11.61 -74.84 12.30
C ARG A 104 12.66 -73.88 12.87
N ILE A 105 12.27 -72.89 13.65
CA ILE A 105 13.19 -71.94 14.27
C ILE A 105 13.96 -72.58 15.42
N GLY A 106 13.32 -73.46 16.20
CA GLY A 106 13.96 -74.20 17.30
C GLY A 106 15.11 -75.11 16.87
N ASP A 107 15.05 -75.65 15.65
CA ASP A 107 16.09 -76.53 15.10
C ASP A 107 17.32 -75.79 14.53
N ILE A 108 17.30 -74.46 14.51
CA ILE A 108 18.43 -73.66 14.01
C ILE A 108 19.55 -73.65 15.05
N ARG A 109 20.55 -74.52 14.88
CA ARG A 109 21.82 -74.43 15.62
C ARG A 109 22.64 -73.24 15.13
N LEU A 110 22.89 -72.27 16.02
CA LEU A 110 23.85 -71.19 15.79
C LEU A 110 25.29 -71.75 15.76
N PRO A 111 26.12 -71.40 14.76
CA PRO A 111 27.52 -71.80 14.72
C PRO A 111 28.34 -71.08 15.81
N ALA A 112 29.41 -71.73 16.27
CA ALA A 112 30.33 -71.19 17.29
C ALA A 112 30.90 -69.81 16.88
N PRO A 113 31.22 -68.91 17.83
CA PRO A 113 31.66 -67.55 17.52
C PRO A 113 32.89 -67.59 16.62
N SER A 114 32.76 -66.98 15.44
CA SER A 114 33.83 -66.90 14.45
C SER A 114 34.98 -66.04 14.99
N ASP A 115 36.22 -66.40 14.68
CA ASP A 115 37.42 -65.64 15.07
C ASP A 115 37.34 -64.21 14.55
N LEU A 116 37.19 -63.24 15.46
CA LEU A 116 37.03 -61.83 15.15
C LEU A 116 38.37 -61.11 14.94
N GLY A 117 39.51 -61.77 15.15
CA GLY A 117 40.84 -61.16 15.02
C GLY A 117 41.07 -60.40 13.69
N PRO A 118 40.69 -60.96 12.53
CA PRO A 118 40.82 -60.24 11.25
C PRO A 118 39.91 -59.01 11.16
N THR A 119 38.74 -59.05 11.80
CA THR A 119 37.79 -57.93 11.83
C THR A 119 38.29 -56.83 12.74
N GLU A 120 38.85 -57.19 13.90
CA GLU A 120 39.49 -56.25 14.83
C GLU A 120 40.70 -55.57 14.17
N GLN A 121 41.56 -56.31 13.48
CA GLN A 121 42.67 -55.73 12.72
C GLN A 121 42.20 -54.74 11.64
N ARG A 122 41.11 -55.05 10.95
CA ARG A 122 40.50 -54.13 9.97
C ARG A 122 39.90 -52.90 10.64
N LEU A 123 39.28 -53.05 11.81
CA LEU A 123 38.74 -51.94 12.57
C LEU A 123 39.85 -50.98 13.02
N THR A 124 40.95 -51.51 13.55
CA THR A 124 42.12 -50.71 13.94
C THR A 124 42.76 -50.02 12.73
N ALA A 125 42.85 -50.70 11.58
CA ALA A 125 43.35 -50.09 10.34
C ALA A 125 42.45 -48.93 9.86
N ILE A 126 41.13 -49.06 10.03
CA ILE A 126 40.16 -48.00 9.70
C ILE A 126 40.28 -46.83 10.67
N GLU A 127 40.44 -47.08 11.97
CA GLU A 127 40.65 -46.03 12.98
C GLU A 127 41.91 -45.21 12.69
N HIS A 128 43.02 -45.88 12.35
CA HIS A 128 44.25 -45.21 11.93
C HIS A 128 44.10 -44.40 10.64
N ALA A 129 43.25 -44.85 9.70
CA ALA A 129 42.94 -44.11 8.47
C ALA A 129 42.01 -42.91 8.70
N LEU A 130 41.20 -42.92 9.78
CA LEU A 130 40.28 -41.84 10.10
C LEU A 130 40.98 -40.61 10.71
N LEU A 131 42.07 -40.81 11.46
CA LEU A 131 42.86 -39.74 12.08
C LEU A 131 43.28 -38.63 11.08
N PRO A 132 43.90 -38.94 9.92
CA PRO A 132 44.28 -37.91 8.95
C PRO A 132 43.09 -37.28 8.20
N VAL A 133 41.90 -37.90 8.23
CA VAL A 133 40.68 -37.29 7.67
C VAL A 133 40.12 -36.24 8.63
N GLN A 134 40.19 -36.51 9.95
CA GLN A 134 39.79 -35.55 10.98
C GLN A 134 40.66 -34.30 10.95
N THR A 135 41.99 -34.45 10.86
CA THR A 135 42.90 -33.29 10.79
C THR A 135 42.65 -32.44 9.54
N ARG A 136 42.35 -33.06 8.39
CA ARG A 136 41.98 -32.34 7.16
C ARG A 136 40.65 -31.61 7.31
N LEU A 137 39.68 -32.17 8.03
CA LEU A 137 38.42 -31.50 8.33
C LEU A 137 38.64 -30.26 9.21
N ASP A 138 39.52 -30.34 10.21
CA ASP A 138 39.87 -29.20 11.06
C ASP A 138 40.63 -28.11 10.28
N GLU A 139 41.53 -28.50 9.39
CA GLU A 139 42.20 -27.59 8.44
C GLU A 139 41.20 -26.92 7.49
N LEU A 140 40.22 -27.67 6.99
CA LEU A 140 39.16 -27.12 6.14
C LEU A 140 38.23 -26.20 6.94
N GLU A 141 37.85 -26.57 8.16
CA GLU A 141 37.00 -25.76 9.03
C GLU A 141 37.70 -24.44 9.38
N SER A 142 38.98 -24.49 9.75
CA SER A 142 39.76 -23.29 10.02
C SER A 142 39.96 -22.43 8.77
N ALA A 143 40.19 -23.02 7.60
CA ALA A 143 40.24 -22.30 6.33
C ALA A 143 38.89 -21.65 5.97
N VAL A 144 37.76 -22.35 6.17
CA VAL A 144 36.40 -21.83 5.96
C VAL A 144 36.08 -20.73 6.97
N ARG A 145 36.54 -20.84 8.22
CA ARG A 145 36.38 -19.82 9.26
C ARG A 145 37.21 -18.57 8.95
N ALA A 146 38.41 -18.74 8.40
CA ALA A 146 39.22 -17.64 7.88
C ALA A 146 38.60 -17.00 6.63
N PHE A 147 37.89 -17.77 5.82
CA PHE A 147 37.13 -17.30 4.65
C PHE A 147 35.77 -16.71 5.01
N ARG A 148 35.30 -16.88 6.26
CA ARG A 148 34.04 -16.31 6.76
C ARG A 148 34.22 -14.80 6.97
N VAL A 149 34.18 -14.09 5.85
CA VAL A 149 33.62 -12.75 5.64
C VAL A 149 33.92 -11.79 6.77
N ALA A 150 34.91 -10.90 6.56
CA ALA A 150 34.96 -9.62 7.26
C ALA A 150 33.52 -9.06 7.29
N PRO A 151 33.00 -8.64 8.46
CA PRO A 151 31.60 -8.26 8.59
C PRO A 151 31.29 -7.28 7.49
N SER A 152 30.35 -7.68 6.64
CA SER A 152 29.87 -6.93 5.49
C SER A 152 29.80 -5.47 5.93
N GLN A 153 30.53 -4.58 5.26
CA GLN A 153 30.20 -3.16 5.30
C GLN A 153 28.70 -3.11 5.13
N THR A 154 27.99 -2.64 6.15
CA THR A 154 26.55 -2.42 6.06
C THR A 154 26.36 -1.51 4.87
N VAL A 155 25.90 -2.09 3.76
CA VAL A 155 25.53 -1.33 2.58
C VAL A 155 24.43 -0.41 3.07
N ASP A 156 24.72 0.89 3.11
CA ASP A 156 23.76 1.88 3.55
C ASP A 156 22.58 1.88 2.57
N LEU A 157 21.47 1.30 3.02
CA LEU A 157 20.21 1.26 2.27
C LEU A 157 19.41 2.55 2.48
N GLY A 158 19.88 3.50 3.29
CA GLY A 158 19.26 4.81 3.49
C GLY A 158 18.91 5.53 2.19
N PRO A 159 19.82 5.64 1.20
CA PRO A 159 19.52 6.27 -0.09
C PRO A 159 18.46 5.54 -0.91
N VAL A 160 18.37 4.21 -0.77
CA VAL A 160 17.37 3.39 -1.47
C VAL A 160 16.00 3.54 -0.82
N LEU A 161 15.95 3.53 0.52
CA LEU A 161 14.75 3.74 1.30
C LEU A 161 14.18 5.17 1.12
N GLU A 162 15.04 6.18 1.03
CA GLU A 162 14.66 7.56 0.72
C GLU A 162 14.04 7.66 -0.69
N ARG A 163 14.67 7.03 -1.69
CA ARG A 163 14.13 6.97 -3.05
C ARG A 163 12.79 6.24 -3.11
N LEU A 164 12.64 5.12 -2.39
CA LEU A 164 11.37 4.41 -2.31
C LEU A 164 10.28 5.25 -1.62
N GLY A 165 10.63 5.98 -0.56
CA GLY A 165 9.72 6.93 0.08
C GLY A 165 9.27 8.05 -0.85
N THR A 166 10.19 8.64 -1.62
CA THR A 166 9.82 9.68 -2.61
C THR A 166 8.94 9.14 -3.75
N LEU A 167 9.16 7.89 -4.17
CA LEU A 167 8.31 7.22 -5.16
C LEU A 167 6.93 6.88 -4.59
N GLN A 168 6.86 6.42 -3.34
CA GLN A 168 5.59 6.15 -2.65
C GLN A 168 4.77 7.44 -2.52
N SER A 169 5.38 8.55 -2.09
CA SER A 169 4.69 9.86 -2.03
C SER A 169 4.17 10.34 -3.39
N ARG A 170 4.88 10.03 -4.49
CA ARG A 170 4.44 10.36 -5.86
C ARG A 170 3.31 9.45 -6.37
N LEU A 171 3.24 8.21 -5.90
CA LEU A 171 2.16 7.28 -6.22
C LEU A 171 0.88 7.63 -5.43
N GLU A 172 1.05 7.98 -4.16
CA GLU A 172 -0.06 8.29 -3.25
C GLU A 172 -0.63 9.69 -3.47
N ASN A 173 0.22 10.65 -3.87
CA ASN A 173 -0.21 11.98 -4.29
C ASN A 173 0.52 12.38 -5.59
N PRO A 174 0.04 11.92 -6.76
CA PRO A 174 0.63 12.30 -8.03
C PRO A 174 0.56 13.82 -8.15
N PRO A 175 1.69 14.53 -8.40
CA PRO A 175 1.64 15.95 -8.64
C PRO A 175 0.66 16.19 -9.79
N ALA A 176 -0.39 16.97 -9.52
CA ALA A 176 -1.35 17.30 -10.55
C ALA A 176 -0.56 17.86 -11.73
N PRO A 177 -0.75 17.34 -12.96
CA PRO A 177 -0.09 17.93 -14.11
C PRO A 177 -0.36 19.44 -14.07
N LYS A 178 0.68 20.27 -14.21
CA LYS A 178 0.47 21.72 -14.26
C LYS A 178 -0.41 21.98 -15.48
N ALA A 179 -1.55 22.64 -15.29
CA ALA A 179 -2.45 22.95 -16.41
C ALA A 179 -1.69 23.78 -17.44
N ALA A 180 -1.41 23.16 -18.58
CA ALA A 180 -0.80 23.84 -19.69
C ALA A 180 -1.86 24.67 -20.42
N VAL A 181 -1.52 25.91 -20.76
CA VAL A 181 -2.31 26.72 -21.67
C VAL A 181 -2.26 26.07 -23.06
N ARG A 182 -3.41 25.92 -23.71
CA ARG A 182 -3.50 25.33 -25.05
C ARG A 182 -2.80 26.22 -26.07
N ALA A 183 -2.08 25.60 -27.01
CA ALA A 183 -1.37 26.31 -28.08
C ALA A 183 -2.33 27.24 -28.85
N GLY A 184 -1.95 28.52 -28.98
CA GLY A 184 -2.75 29.54 -29.67
C GLY A 184 -3.91 30.12 -28.85
N SER A 185 -3.96 29.86 -27.54
CA SER A 185 -4.89 30.50 -26.62
C SER A 185 -4.13 31.20 -25.49
N ARG A 186 -4.71 32.28 -24.95
CA ARG A 186 -4.15 33.00 -23.81
C ARG A 186 -4.47 32.34 -22.47
N ASN A 187 -5.68 31.81 -22.30
CA ASN A 187 -6.17 31.34 -21.00
C ASN A 187 -6.96 30.03 -21.04
N LEU A 188 -7.07 29.34 -22.19
CA LEU A 188 -7.72 28.03 -22.26
C LEU A 188 -6.78 26.92 -21.80
N LEU A 189 -7.23 26.10 -20.86
CA LEU A 189 -6.41 25.08 -20.21
C LEU A 189 -6.64 23.69 -20.83
N THR A 190 -5.65 22.80 -20.75
CA THR A 190 -5.79 21.40 -21.16
C THR A 190 -6.70 20.59 -20.21
N HIS A 191 -6.62 20.88 -18.91
CA HIS A 191 -7.39 20.29 -17.81
C HIS A 191 -7.47 21.31 -16.65
N PRO A 192 -8.33 21.13 -15.64
CA PRO A 192 -8.33 22.00 -14.46
C PRO A 192 -7.02 21.84 -13.68
N GLY A 193 -6.38 22.95 -13.32
CA GLY A 193 -5.11 22.95 -12.58
C GLY A 193 -4.95 24.09 -11.57
N HIS A 194 -6.02 24.85 -11.32
CA HIS A 194 -6.08 25.94 -10.36
C HIS A 194 -7.16 25.67 -9.30
N GLY A 195 -7.15 24.46 -8.74
CA GLY A 195 -8.15 23.99 -7.78
C GLY A 195 -9.40 23.39 -8.42
N LYS A 196 -10.46 23.27 -7.63
CA LYS A 196 -11.75 22.69 -8.05
C LYS A 196 -12.37 23.54 -9.18
N PRO A 197 -12.81 22.94 -10.31
CA PRO A 197 -13.51 23.67 -11.38
C PRO A 197 -14.75 24.40 -10.86
N ASP A 198 -15.00 25.58 -11.42
CA ASP A 198 -16.18 26.36 -11.09
C ASP A 198 -17.43 25.76 -11.75
N ASP A 199 -18.59 25.98 -11.12
CA ASP A 199 -19.86 25.55 -11.70
C ASP A 199 -20.36 26.56 -12.74
N LEU A 200 -19.91 26.38 -13.99
CA LEU A 200 -20.30 27.22 -15.13
C LEU A 200 -21.82 27.27 -15.39
N THR A 201 -22.63 26.38 -14.78
CA THR A 201 -24.09 26.45 -14.90
C THR A 201 -24.71 27.64 -14.15
N GLN A 202 -23.94 28.30 -13.28
CA GLN A 202 -24.36 29.52 -12.61
C GLN A 202 -24.50 30.71 -13.57
N ILE A 203 -23.84 30.67 -14.74
CA ILE A 203 -24.00 31.70 -15.78
C ILE A 203 -25.33 31.46 -16.52
N LYS A 204 -26.21 32.46 -16.50
CA LYS A 204 -27.50 32.41 -17.19
C LYS A 204 -27.28 32.21 -18.69
N GLY A 205 -27.95 31.20 -19.26
CA GLY A 205 -27.80 30.84 -20.67
C GLY A 205 -26.80 29.70 -20.95
N VAL A 206 -26.11 29.20 -19.92
CA VAL A 206 -25.17 28.06 -20.01
C VAL A 206 -25.80 26.77 -19.45
N PRO A 207 -26.51 25.96 -20.26
CA PRO A 207 -27.02 24.68 -19.80
C PRO A 207 -25.89 23.66 -19.56
N LYS A 208 -26.14 22.61 -18.75
CA LYS A 208 -25.18 21.52 -18.47
C LYS A 208 -24.52 20.92 -19.72
N VAL A 209 -25.26 20.85 -20.83
CA VAL A 209 -24.74 20.35 -22.11
C VAL A 209 -23.63 21.26 -22.66
N LEU A 210 -23.76 22.57 -22.47
CA LEU A 210 -22.82 23.58 -22.95
C LEU A 210 -21.57 23.64 -22.07
N VAL A 211 -21.72 23.44 -20.76
CA VAL A 211 -20.59 23.27 -19.81
C VAL A 211 -19.65 22.16 -20.27
N ARG A 212 -20.19 21.00 -20.67
CA ARG A 212 -19.36 19.90 -21.20
C ARG A 212 -18.55 20.28 -22.45
N ARG A 213 -19.10 21.15 -23.30
CA ARG A 213 -18.38 21.67 -24.48
C ARG A 213 -17.33 22.69 -24.07
N LEU A 214 -17.64 23.58 -23.14
CA LEU A 214 -16.70 24.57 -22.59
C LEU A 214 -15.49 23.90 -21.92
N HIS A 215 -15.70 22.87 -21.10
CA HIS A 215 -14.62 22.05 -20.53
C HIS A 215 -13.75 21.42 -21.63
N ARG A 216 -14.34 20.94 -22.73
CA ARG A 216 -13.58 20.38 -23.85
C ARG A 216 -12.74 21.44 -24.58
N VAL A 217 -13.24 22.67 -24.69
CA VAL A 217 -12.51 23.82 -25.26
C VAL A 217 -11.41 24.29 -24.32
N GLY A 218 -11.56 24.09 -23.00
CA GLY A 218 -10.54 24.38 -21.99
C GLY A 218 -10.95 25.43 -20.98
N VAL A 219 -12.24 25.67 -20.85
CA VAL A 219 -12.84 26.65 -19.94
C VAL A 219 -13.41 25.88 -18.76
N PHE A 220 -12.80 26.05 -17.58
CA PHE A 220 -13.13 25.34 -16.34
C PHE A 220 -13.48 26.29 -15.18
N TYR A 221 -13.13 27.58 -15.29
CA TYR A 221 -13.22 28.56 -14.22
C TYR A 221 -13.89 29.86 -14.68
N PHE A 222 -14.53 30.59 -13.76
CA PHE A 222 -15.18 31.87 -14.04
C PHE A 222 -14.18 32.95 -14.47
N TRP A 223 -13.00 32.99 -13.85
CA TRP A 223 -11.95 33.96 -14.19
C TRP A 223 -11.50 33.86 -15.66
N GLN A 224 -11.50 32.65 -16.24
CA GLN A 224 -11.17 32.46 -17.66
C GLN A 224 -12.16 33.18 -18.57
N ILE A 225 -13.46 33.14 -18.23
CA ILE A 225 -14.54 33.77 -18.99
C ILE A 225 -14.54 35.28 -18.74
N ALA A 226 -14.29 35.71 -17.51
CA ALA A 226 -14.20 37.11 -17.10
C ALA A 226 -13.10 37.88 -17.85
N GLU A 227 -12.02 37.20 -18.22
CA GLU A 227 -10.87 37.77 -18.94
C GLU A 227 -10.97 37.69 -20.46
N TRP A 228 -12.07 37.19 -21.02
CA TRP A 228 -12.21 37.10 -22.47
C TRP A 228 -12.24 38.48 -23.12
N SER A 229 -11.31 38.69 -24.05
CA SER A 229 -11.39 39.77 -25.01
C SER A 229 -12.45 39.49 -26.09
N ALA A 230 -12.79 40.49 -26.89
CA ALA A 230 -13.67 40.29 -28.04
C ALA A 230 -13.14 39.21 -29.02
N GLU A 231 -11.81 39.06 -29.11
CA GLU A 231 -11.18 38.02 -29.93
C GLU A 231 -11.36 36.63 -29.34
N ASP A 232 -11.22 36.49 -28.01
CA ASP A 232 -11.43 35.23 -27.29
C ASP A 232 -12.89 34.79 -27.35
N VAL A 233 -13.83 35.74 -27.18
CA VAL A 233 -15.27 35.51 -27.36
C VAL A 233 -15.51 34.95 -28.76
N ARG A 234 -15.00 35.61 -29.81
CA ARG A 234 -15.14 35.13 -31.19
C ARG A 234 -14.49 33.78 -31.41
N TYR A 235 -13.36 33.48 -30.78
CA TYR A 235 -12.67 32.21 -30.90
C TYR A 235 -13.50 31.07 -30.29
N VAL A 236 -13.96 31.25 -29.05
CA VAL A 236 -14.75 30.25 -28.32
C VAL A 236 -16.12 30.09 -28.98
N ASP A 237 -16.77 31.17 -29.40
CA ASP A 237 -18.06 31.14 -30.08
C ASP A 237 -18.04 30.29 -31.36
N ARG A 238 -16.97 30.40 -32.17
CA ARG A 238 -16.77 29.54 -33.35
C ARG A 238 -16.72 28.06 -33.00
N LYS A 239 -16.20 27.69 -31.82
CA LYS A 239 -16.11 26.31 -31.33
C LYS A 239 -17.43 25.77 -30.76
N LEU A 240 -18.39 26.64 -30.44
CA LEU A 240 -19.68 26.25 -29.85
C LEU A 240 -20.75 25.83 -30.87
N ALA A 241 -20.45 25.89 -32.18
CA ALA A 241 -21.26 25.39 -33.30
C ALA A 241 -22.76 25.80 -33.25
N ALA A 242 -23.62 25.02 -32.59
CA ALA A 242 -25.06 25.24 -32.46
C ALA A 242 -25.46 26.32 -31.44
N TYR A 243 -24.50 26.84 -30.67
CA TYR A 243 -24.74 27.83 -29.60
C TYR A 243 -24.06 29.18 -29.88
N LYS A 244 -23.78 29.47 -31.15
CA LYS A 244 -23.12 30.72 -31.57
C LYS A 244 -23.93 31.96 -31.19
N GLY A 245 -23.23 33.05 -30.86
CA GLY A 245 -23.76 34.35 -30.47
C GLY A 245 -24.31 34.43 -29.05
N ARG A 246 -24.33 33.34 -28.29
CA ARG A 246 -24.89 33.35 -26.91
C ARG A 246 -23.98 34.02 -25.90
N ILE A 247 -22.67 33.97 -26.10
CA ILE A 247 -21.70 34.57 -25.19
C ILE A 247 -21.97 36.08 -25.00
N GLU A 248 -22.26 36.78 -26.11
CA GLU A 248 -22.57 38.21 -26.13
C GLU A 248 -24.03 38.49 -25.75
N ARG A 249 -24.97 37.77 -26.38
CA ARG A 249 -26.42 37.97 -26.15
C ARG A 249 -26.82 37.78 -24.69
N ASP A 250 -26.24 36.77 -24.03
CA ASP A 250 -26.54 36.43 -22.64
C ASP A 250 -25.50 37.07 -21.69
N ALA A 251 -24.62 37.97 -22.17
CA ALA A 251 -23.65 38.73 -21.38
C ALA A 251 -22.79 37.87 -20.42
N TRP A 252 -22.25 36.74 -20.89
CA TRP A 252 -21.53 35.78 -20.04
C TRP A 252 -20.30 36.38 -19.38
N VAL A 253 -19.55 37.25 -20.08
CA VAL A 253 -18.34 37.90 -19.55
C VAL A 253 -18.67 38.76 -18.32
N SER A 254 -19.77 39.51 -18.35
CA SER A 254 -20.20 40.35 -17.21
C SER A 254 -20.60 39.49 -16.01
N GLN A 255 -21.38 38.43 -16.24
CA GLN A 255 -21.79 37.50 -15.18
C GLN A 255 -20.60 36.74 -14.58
N ALA A 256 -19.65 36.32 -15.42
CA ALA A 256 -18.45 35.64 -14.96
C ALA A 256 -17.55 36.56 -14.11
N ASN A 257 -17.51 37.86 -14.41
CA ASN A 257 -16.80 38.84 -13.56
C ASN A 257 -17.42 38.91 -12.15
N GLU A 258 -18.74 38.96 -12.05
CA GLU A 258 -19.44 38.96 -10.75
C GLU A 258 -19.22 37.65 -9.97
N LEU A 259 -19.31 36.51 -10.66
CA LEU A 259 -19.11 35.20 -10.04
C LEU A 259 -17.66 34.96 -9.62
N ALA A 260 -16.67 35.40 -10.42
CA ALA A 260 -15.26 35.30 -10.08
C ALA A 260 -14.85 36.15 -8.87
N ALA A 261 -15.62 37.21 -8.55
CA ALA A 261 -15.40 38.04 -7.36
C ALA A 261 -15.96 37.40 -6.06
N THR A 262 -16.72 36.31 -6.16
CA THR A 262 -17.31 35.63 -5.00
C THR A 262 -16.26 34.73 -4.33
N PRO A 263 -16.19 34.66 -2.98
CA PRO A 263 -15.20 33.84 -2.25
C PRO A 263 -15.25 32.33 -2.55
N SER A 264 -16.35 31.85 -3.15
CA SER A 264 -16.53 30.45 -3.54
C SER A 264 -15.92 30.10 -4.90
N ALA A 265 -15.50 31.10 -5.69
CA ALA A 265 -14.93 30.88 -7.01
C ALA A 265 -13.45 30.48 -6.93
N ALA A 266 -12.99 29.71 -7.92
CA ALA A 266 -11.59 29.34 -8.02
C ALA A 266 -10.71 30.59 -8.18
N PRO A 267 -9.63 30.73 -7.41
CA PRO A 267 -8.77 31.91 -7.49
C PRO A 267 -8.06 31.95 -8.84
N ARG A 268 -7.98 33.16 -9.41
CA ARG A 268 -7.13 33.44 -10.57
C ARG A 268 -5.67 33.14 -10.18
N PRO A 269 -4.90 32.40 -11.00
CA PRO A 269 -3.47 32.27 -10.78
C PRO A 269 -2.79 33.64 -10.84
N THR A 270 -2.11 34.02 -9.77
CA THR A 270 -1.22 35.18 -9.77
C THR A 270 0.00 34.83 -10.62
N GLU A 271 0.20 35.55 -11.72
CA GLU A 271 1.41 35.41 -12.54
C GLU A 271 2.63 35.71 -11.65
N HIS A 272 3.57 34.75 -11.58
CA HIS A 272 4.91 34.91 -11.05
C HIS A 272 5.89 34.94 -12.21
#